data_AF-A0A4C1ZE25-F1
#
_entry.id   AF-A0A4C1ZE25-F1
#
_cell.length_a   1.000
_cell.length_b   1.000
_cell.length_c   1.000
_cell.angle_alpha   90.00
_cell.angle_beta   90.00
_cell.angle_gamma   90.00
#
_symmetry.space_group_name_H-M   'P 1'
#
loop_
_entity.id
_entity.type
_entity.pdbx_description
1 polymer ?
#
loop_
_entity_poly.entity_id
_entity_poly.type
_entity_poly.pdbx_seq_one_letter_code
_entity_poly.pdbx_strand_id
1 'polypeptide(L)'
;MNFVKQKTREMRSFASRPSRSPQHAHRSRVVSRQSPAAWPLARMTKSTASRAHIIVHDAAARARGTSLNENLLAGPDLLQLLPAVLMKFRQHRVTVAADIKEMFLQIGITEKDRDALRFLWRSDQREGQPTEYRMTHVIFSAPSSPCTAIYVKNANVEKHRGSFPATATGIVQNHYMDDYLQSFPTTEEAIKIAREKLSCGTNEEIVLGLIWPPKSDTLAFDLDLKRVPKEIVLGQKRPTKREILKTAMSVFHPLGIAAPLTIAAKRILQTTWKLGTDWDEEVPDDVYKEWNT
;
A
#
# COMPACT_ATOMS: atom_id res chain seq x y z
N MET A 1 -16.23 -6.23 -23.99
CA MET A 1 -16.70 -6.08 -22.60
C MET A 1 -15.89 -4.95 -22.00
N ASN A 2 -16.54 -3.86 -21.61
CA ASN A 2 -15.86 -2.59 -21.35
C ASN A 2 -15.62 -2.45 -19.84
N PHE A 3 -14.34 -2.54 -19.45
CA PHE A 3 -13.85 -2.38 -18.08
C PHE A 3 -13.56 -0.91 -17.78
N VAL A 4 -13.32 -0.52 -16.52
CA VAL A 4 -13.14 0.90 -16.23
C VAL A 4 -12.25 1.25 -15.00
N LYS A 5 -11.01 1.73 -15.20
CA LYS A 5 -10.11 2.42 -14.25
C LYS A 5 -9.40 3.61 -14.91
N GLN A 6 -9.53 4.78 -14.28
CA GLN A 6 -8.70 5.95 -14.61
C GLN A 6 -7.74 6.23 -13.46
N LYS A 7 -6.45 6.24 -13.75
CA LYS A 7 -5.47 6.90 -12.89
C LYS A 7 -5.59 8.38 -13.18
N THR A 8 -6.22 9.14 -12.28
CA THR A 8 -6.52 10.57 -12.50
C THR A 8 -5.24 11.34 -12.85
N ARG A 9 -5.09 11.68 -14.12
CA ARG A 9 -4.11 12.65 -14.62
C ARG A 9 -4.91 13.91 -14.96
N GLU A 10 -4.77 14.90 -14.09
CA GLU A 10 -5.22 16.31 -14.24
C GLU A 10 -6.73 16.61 -14.15
N MET A 11 -7.14 17.20 -13.03
CA MET A 11 -8.01 18.39 -13.04
C MET A 11 -7.15 19.58 -12.59
N ARG A 12 -6.59 20.28 -13.57
CA ARG A 12 -6.09 21.65 -13.42
C ARG A 12 -6.46 22.44 -14.67
N SER A 13 -7.60 23.12 -14.63
CA SER A 13 -7.75 24.46 -15.21
C SER A 13 -8.04 25.35 -13.99
N PHE A 14 -7.43 26.49 -13.73
CA PHE A 14 -6.70 27.49 -14.50
C PHE A 14 -5.35 27.81 -13.83
N ALA A 15 -4.55 28.64 -14.50
CA ALA A 15 -3.23 29.19 -14.15
C ALA A 15 -2.03 28.39 -14.71
N SER A 16 -1.37 29.08 -15.64
CA SER A 16 -0.18 28.76 -16.42
C SER A 16 0.92 28.01 -15.65
N ARG A 17 1.45 26.96 -16.30
CA ARG A 17 2.62 26.19 -15.84
C ARG A 17 3.88 27.07 -15.82
N PRO A 18 4.73 26.89 -14.80
CA PRO A 18 6.12 26.55 -15.06
C PRO A 18 6.43 25.14 -14.59
N SER A 19 7.34 24.48 -15.30
CA SER A 19 7.83 23.11 -15.11
C SER A 19 8.12 22.78 -13.64
N ARG A 20 7.49 21.73 -13.09
CA ARG A 20 7.77 21.23 -11.73
C ARG A 20 8.58 19.94 -11.76
N SER A 21 9.76 19.99 -11.13
CA SER A 21 10.57 18.83 -10.76
C SER A 21 9.91 18.03 -9.60
N PRO A 22 10.25 16.73 -9.43
CA PRO A 22 9.64 15.85 -8.42
C PRO A 22 9.84 16.27 -6.96
N GLN A 23 10.78 17.19 -6.68
CA GLN A 23 11.17 17.59 -5.33
C GLN A 23 10.14 18.47 -4.61
N HIS A 24 9.21 19.11 -5.32
CA HIS A 24 8.28 20.07 -4.72
C HIS A 24 7.00 19.49 -4.14
N ALA A 25 6.60 18.26 -4.49
CA ALA A 25 5.33 17.70 -4.01
C ALA A 25 5.36 17.28 -2.52
N HIS A 26 6.53 16.94 -1.97
CA HIS A 26 6.67 16.45 -0.59
C HIS A 26 6.84 17.56 0.47
N ARG A 27 7.36 18.74 0.10
CA ARG A 27 7.59 19.83 1.05
C ARG A 27 6.31 20.43 1.64
N SER A 28 5.15 20.22 1.02
CA SER A 28 3.88 20.80 1.49
C SER A 28 3.21 20.07 2.66
N ARG A 29 3.68 18.86 3.02
CA ARG A 29 3.03 18.02 4.06
C ARG A 29 3.85 17.87 5.33
N VAL A 30 4.83 18.75 5.50
CA VAL A 30 5.80 18.71 6.59
C VAL A 30 6.23 20.14 6.91
N VAL A 31 6.48 20.47 8.18
CA VAL A 31 6.96 21.80 8.62
C VAL A 31 8.20 21.65 9.51
N SER A 32 9.15 22.58 9.45
CA SER A 32 10.34 22.61 10.32
C SER A 32 10.08 23.48 11.57
N ARG A 33 10.36 22.96 12.77
CA ARG A 33 10.34 23.72 14.04
C ARG A 33 11.11 22.96 15.13
N GLN A 34 11.91 23.62 15.96
CA GLN A 34 12.59 23.01 17.12
C GLN A 34 11.66 22.92 18.35
N SER A 35 11.69 21.82 19.11
CA SER A 35 10.92 21.63 20.37
C SER A 35 11.57 20.56 21.27
N PRO A 36 11.54 20.69 22.62
CA PRO A 36 12.23 19.76 23.53
C PRO A 36 11.59 18.37 23.69
N ALA A 37 10.32 18.18 23.27
CA ALA A 37 9.63 16.90 23.32
C ALA A 37 9.60 16.25 21.93
N ALA A 38 10.60 15.42 21.61
CA ALA A 38 10.73 14.79 20.29
C ALA A 38 10.70 13.26 20.38
N TRP A 39 9.80 12.65 19.61
CA TRP A 39 9.86 11.24 19.23
C TRP A 39 10.55 11.18 17.87
N PRO A 40 11.78 10.66 17.76
CA PRO A 40 12.43 10.54 16.46
C PRO A 40 11.83 9.35 15.71
N LEU A 41 10.92 9.60 14.77
CA LEU A 41 10.58 8.58 13.77
C LEU A 41 11.81 8.34 12.89
N ALA A 42 12.28 7.08 12.85
CA ALA A 42 13.31 6.70 11.89
C ALA A 42 12.71 6.76 10.48
N ARG A 43 13.41 7.46 9.58
CA ARG A 43 13.02 7.54 8.17
C ARG A 43 13.82 6.51 7.38
N MET A 44 13.15 5.52 6.80
CA MET A 44 13.77 4.59 5.87
C MET A 44 13.38 4.95 4.43
N THR A 45 14.38 5.03 3.55
CA THR A 45 14.15 5.16 2.10
C THR A 45 14.27 3.81 1.45
N LYS A 46 13.18 3.30 0.85
CA LYS A 46 13.24 2.12 -0.02
C LYS A 46 13.42 2.59 -1.46
N SER A 47 14.54 2.23 -2.09
CA SER A 47 14.73 2.39 -3.52
C SER A 47 14.05 1.23 -4.25
N THR A 48 13.25 1.54 -5.27
CA THR A 48 12.80 0.55 -6.24
C THR A 48 13.36 0.95 -7.59
N ALA A 49 13.88 -0.02 -8.35
CA ALA A 49 14.54 0.19 -9.65
C ALA A 49 13.71 0.98 -10.70
N SER A 50 12.41 1.24 -10.44
CA SER A 50 11.50 1.91 -11.36
C SER A 50 10.63 3.03 -10.76
N ARG A 51 10.81 3.41 -9.49
CA ARG A 51 10.08 4.56 -8.87
C ARG A 51 10.97 5.34 -7.91
N ALA A 52 10.74 6.65 -7.85
CA ALA A 52 11.30 7.57 -6.86
C ALA A 52 11.22 6.99 -5.44
N HIS A 53 12.22 7.32 -4.61
CA HIS A 53 12.34 6.84 -3.23
C HIS A 53 11.00 6.85 -2.48
N ILE A 54 10.56 5.68 -2.02
CA ILE A 54 9.41 5.58 -1.12
C ILE A 54 9.92 5.85 0.29
N ILE A 55 9.31 6.84 0.94
CA ILE A 55 9.62 7.22 2.31
C ILE A 55 8.71 6.43 3.24
N VAL A 56 9.30 5.69 4.17
CA VAL A 56 8.58 4.98 5.22
C VAL A 56 8.92 5.63 6.56
N HIS A 57 7.88 5.93 7.34
CA HIS A 57 8.00 6.43 8.71
C HIS A 57 7.89 5.23 9.67
N ASP A 58 9.00 4.88 10.31
CA ASP A 58 9.03 3.76 11.22
C ASP A 58 8.53 4.18 12.61
N ALA A 59 7.23 3.99 12.82
CA ALA A 59 6.58 4.23 14.11
C ALA A 59 6.86 3.12 15.15
N ALA A 60 7.45 1.99 14.74
CA ALA A 60 7.90 0.93 15.64
C ALA A 60 9.32 1.17 16.17
N ALA A 61 10.07 2.09 15.57
CA ALA A 61 11.40 2.47 16.02
C ALA A 61 11.38 2.84 17.51
N ARG A 62 12.23 2.17 18.30
CA ARG A 62 12.32 2.41 19.74
C ARG A 62 13.26 3.57 20.04
N ALA A 63 12.81 4.47 20.89
CA ALA A 63 13.62 5.53 21.47
C ALA A 63 13.27 5.68 22.95
N ARG A 64 14.29 5.85 23.80
CA ARG A 64 14.11 6.07 25.26
C ARG A 64 13.21 5.00 25.92
N GLY A 65 13.37 3.74 25.51
CA GLY A 65 12.66 2.60 26.09
C GLY A 65 11.27 2.31 25.53
N THR A 66 10.72 3.12 24.63
CA THR A 66 9.37 2.93 24.05
C THR A 66 9.33 3.28 22.55
N SER A 67 8.20 3.09 21.89
CA SER A 67 7.97 3.45 20.47
C SER A 67 6.68 4.23 20.30
N LEU A 68 6.52 4.92 19.16
CA LEU A 68 5.25 5.62 18.89
C LEU A 68 4.07 4.64 18.84
N ASN A 69 4.27 3.44 18.28
CA ASN A 69 3.23 2.41 18.21
C ASN A 69 2.69 1.99 19.59
N GLU A 70 3.54 1.90 20.60
CA GLU A 70 3.14 1.55 21.98
C GLU A 70 2.30 2.65 22.67
N ASN A 71 2.41 3.89 22.18
CA ASN A 71 1.75 5.06 22.75
C ASN A 71 0.53 5.52 21.93
N LEU A 72 0.22 4.82 20.83
CA LEU A 72 -0.94 5.11 19.99
C LEU A 72 -2.03 4.08 20.21
N LEU A 73 -3.25 4.57 20.44
CA LEU A 73 -4.44 3.72 20.41
C LEU A 73 -4.77 3.38 18.95
N ALA A 74 -4.77 2.09 18.60
CA ALA A 74 -5.13 1.63 17.26
C ALA A 74 -6.56 2.02 16.85
N GLY A 75 -7.45 2.16 17.84
CA GLY A 75 -8.88 2.34 17.62
C GLY A 75 -9.59 1.01 17.31
N PRO A 76 -10.92 1.04 17.13
CA PRO A 76 -11.68 -0.13 16.71
C PRO A 76 -11.28 -0.58 15.30
N ASP A 77 -11.40 -1.87 15.01
CA ASP A 77 -11.25 -2.38 13.66
C ASP A 77 -12.49 -2.03 12.83
N LEU A 78 -12.32 -1.07 11.92
CA LEU A 78 -13.35 -0.63 10.98
C LEU A 78 -13.18 -1.25 9.59
N LEU A 79 -12.19 -2.14 9.41
CA LEU A 79 -11.85 -2.71 8.12
C LEU A 79 -12.93 -3.69 7.67
N GLN A 80 -13.35 -3.55 6.40
CA GLN A 80 -14.19 -4.57 5.78
C GLN A 80 -13.38 -5.83 5.54
N LEU A 81 -13.98 -6.99 5.79
CA LEU A 81 -13.36 -8.28 5.50
C LEU A 81 -13.05 -8.36 4.00
N LEU A 82 -11.77 -8.52 3.67
CA LEU A 82 -11.31 -8.63 2.29
C LEU A 82 -12.04 -9.73 1.49
N PRO A 83 -12.28 -10.95 2.02
CA PRO A 83 -13.07 -11.95 1.32
C PRO A 83 -14.48 -11.48 0.99
N ALA A 84 -15.13 -10.75 1.91
CA ALA A 84 -16.49 -10.27 1.71
C ALA A 84 -16.55 -9.21 0.59
N VAL A 85 -15.60 -8.27 0.57
CA VAL A 85 -15.50 -7.27 -0.50
C VAL A 85 -15.25 -7.95 -1.85
N LEU A 86 -14.33 -8.92 -1.90
CA LEU A 86 -14.04 -9.69 -3.12
C LEU A 86 -15.24 -10.52 -3.60
N MET A 87 -15.99 -11.16 -2.70
CA MET A 87 -17.19 -11.91 -3.08
C MET A 87 -18.25 -11.00 -3.69
N LYS A 88 -18.53 -9.82 -3.09
CA LYS A 88 -19.45 -8.83 -3.66
C LYS A 88 -18.98 -8.30 -5.01
N PHE A 89 -17.68 -8.05 -5.15
CA PHE A 89 -17.08 -7.62 -6.41
C PHE A 89 -17.25 -8.66 -7.54
N ARG A 90 -17.44 -9.93 -7.20
CA ARG A 90 -17.61 -11.04 -8.15
C ARG A 90 -19.08 -11.39 -8.44
N GLN A 91 -20.05 -10.73 -7.80
CA GLN A 91 -21.48 -11.07 -7.94
C GLN A 91 -22.06 -10.78 -9.32
N HIS A 92 -21.53 -9.80 -10.05
CA HIS A 92 -22.08 -9.39 -11.33
C HIS A 92 -21.01 -9.18 -12.40
N ARG A 93 -21.48 -9.14 -13.66
CA ARG A 93 -20.64 -9.09 -14.87
C ARG A 93 -19.97 -7.73 -15.12
N VAL A 94 -20.56 -6.62 -14.70
CA VAL A 94 -19.96 -5.28 -14.89
C VAL A 94 -19.33 -4.84 -13.59
N THR A 95 -18.10 -4.34 -13.61
CA THR A 95 -17.41 -3.92 -12.38
C THR A 95 -16.88 -2.51 -12.46
N VAL A 96 -16.81 -1.87 -11.29
CA VAL A 96 -16.21 -0.56 -11.06
C VAL A 96 -15.18 -0.70 -9.97
N ALA A 97 -13.95 -0.29 -10.28
CA ALA A 97 -12.86 -0.20 -9.32
C ALA A 97 -12.36 1.24 -9.24
N ALA A 98 -12.07 1.71 -8.03
CA ALA A 98 -11.46 3.02 -7.82
C ALA A 98 -10.50 3.00 -6.64
N ASP A 99 -9.61 3.99 -6.61
CA ASP A 99 -8.55 4.13 -5.60
C ASP A 99 -8.61 5.53 -5.00
N ILE A 100 -8.57 5.63 -3.67
CA ILE A 100 -8.39 6.90 -2.97
C ILE A 100 -6.90 7.23 -2.96
N LYS A 101 -6.48 8.02 -3.94
CA LYS A 101 -5.09 8.46 -4.08
C LYS A 101 -4.53 9.02 -2.77
N GLU A 102 -3.49 8.36 -2.26
CA GLU A 102 -2.77 8.75 -1.06
C GLU A 102 -3.71 8.92 0.16
N MET A 103 -4.66 7.99 0.37
CA MET A 103 -5.75 8.07 1.35
C MET A 103 -5.36 8.68 2.71
N PHE A 104 -4.36 8.12 3.40
CA PHE A 104 -3.90 8.63 4.72
C PHE A 104 -3.42 10.07 4.64
N LEU A 105 -2.73 10.37 3.55
CA LEU A 105 -2.05 11.61 3.29
C LEU A 105 -3.05 12.73 2.92
N GLN A 106 -4.33 12.43 2.69
CA GLN A 106 -5.43 13.39 2.56
C GLN A 106 -5.98 13.87 3.92
N ILE A 107 -5.53 13.28 5.04
CA ILE A 107 -6.08 13.53 6.37
C ILE A 107 -5.09 14.36 7.16
N GLY A 108 -5.47 15.62 7.43
CA GLY A 108 -4.67 16.54 8.23
C GLY A 108 -4.64 16.17 9.71
N ILE A 109 -3.50 16.44 10.35
CA ILE A 109 -3.29 16.27 11.79
C ILE A 109 -3.39 17.64 12.46
N THR A 110 -4.05 17.68 13.62
CA THR A 110 -4.18 18.89 14.42
C THR A 110 -2.82 19.38 14.90
N GLU A 111 -2.60 20.69 14.98
CA GLU A 111 -1.26 21.22 15.25
C GLU A 111 -0.64 20.72 16.56
N LYS A 112 -1.47 20.54 17.60
CA LYS A 112 -1.04 20.03 18.91
C LYS A 112 -0.46 18.61 18.87
N ASP A 113 -0.89 17.79 17.91
CA ASP A 113 -0.47 16.37 17.82
C ASP A 113 0.72 16.15 16.87
N ARG A 114 1.07 17.15 16.04
CA ARG A 114 2.12 17.02 15.02
C ARG A 114 3.50 16.74 15.60
N ASP A 115 3.76 17.20 16.82
CA ASP A 115 5.06 17.02 17.47
C ASP A 115 5.33 15.55 17.84
N ALA A 116 4.30 14.71 17.95
CA ALA A 116 4.45 13.26 18.12
C ALA A 116 4.96 12.55 16.84
N LEU A 117 4.86 13.22 15.69
CA LEU A 117 5.23 12.68 14.37
C LEU A 117 6.42 13.42 13.77
N ARG A 118 7.38 13.75 14.63
CA ARG A 118 8.65 14.34 14.23
C ARG A 118 9.56 13.30 13.59
N PHE A 119 10.34 13.73 12.62
CA PHE A 119 11.39 12.93 12.03
C PHE A 119 12.60 13.80 11.71
N LEU A 120 13.75 13.15 11.70
CA LEU A 120 15.02 13.77 11.35
C LEU A 120 15.29 13.57 9.87
N TRP A 121 15.76 14.61 9.20
CA TRP A 121 16.17 14.56 7.82
C TRP A 121 17.60 15.05 7.67
N ARG A 122 18.43 14.18 7.11
CA ARG A 122 19.71 14.55 6.52
C ARG A 122 19.50 14.41 5.01
N SER A 123 19.74 15.48 4.27
CA SER A 123 19.84 15.40 2.82
C SER A 123 21.08 14.58 2.44
N ASP A 124 21.69 14.86 1.29
CA ASP A 124 22.91 14.19 0.84
C ASP A 124 24.12 14.50 1.75
N GLN A 125 23.97 15.44 2.70
CA GLN A 125 24.96 15.79 3.71
C GLN A 125 24.93 14.78 4.87
N ARG A 126 25.97 13.94 4.94
CA ARG A 126 26.16 12.99 6.04
C ARG A 126 26.66 13.66 7.33
N GLU A 127 27.44 14.73 7.17
CA GLU A 127 28.00 15.52 8.26
C GLU A 127 27.06 16.66 8.68
N GLY A 128 27.10 17.06 9.95
CA GLY A 128 26.27 18.14 10.51
C GLY A 128 25.08 17.67 11.34
N GLN A 129 24.29 18.62 11.85
CA GLN A 129 23.05 18.33 12.59
C GLN A 129 21.89 18.08 11.62
N PRO A 130 21.06 17.06 11.86
CA PRO A 130 19.91 16.77 11.00
C PRO A 130 18.86 17.87 11.15
N THR A 131 18.13 18.16 10.07
CA THR A 131 16.97 19.05 10.13
C THR A 131 15.76 18.32 10.72
N GLU A 132 15.11 18.93 11.70
CA GLU A 132 13.86 18.43 12.27
C GLU A 132 12.65 18.84 11.44
N TYR A 133 11.78 17.86 11.21
CA TYR A 133 10.54 18.00 10.48
C TYR A 133 9.40 17.37 11.26
N ARG A 134 8.18 17.90 11.13
CA ARG A 134 6.95 17.29 11.69
C ARG A 134 5.92 17.04 10.61
N MET A 135 5.28 15.88 10.64
CA MET A 135 4.21 15.54 9.71
C MET A 135 2.98 16.42 9.93
N THR A 136 2.33 16.85 8.86
CA THR A 136 1.05 17.58 8.94
C THR A 136 -0.15 16.70 8.61
N HIS A 137 0.08 15.47 8.17
CA HIS A 137 -0.95 14.51 7.74
C HIS A 137 -0.67 13.14 8.34
N VAL A 138 -1.70 12.30 8.41
CA VAL A 138 -1.62 10.93 8.92
C VAL A 138 -0.54 10.16 8.17
N ILE A 139 0.39 9.57 8.92
CA ILE A 139 1.47 8.75 8.36
C ILE A 139 0.95 7.37 7.97
N PHE A 140 1.64 6.75 7.02
CA PHE A 140 1.55 5.32 6.82
C PHE A 140 2.15 4.61 8.05
N SER A 141 1.74 3.36 8.29
CA SER A 141 2.31 2.44 9.31
C SER A 141 2.16 2.80 10.81
N ALA A 142 1.39 3.83 11.18
CA ALA A 142 0.93 3.96 12.57
C ALA A 142 -0.31 3.07 12.81
N PRO A 143 -0.43 2.43 13.99
CA PRO A 143 -1.53 1.51 14.30
C PRO A 143 -2.91 2.20 14.28
N SER A 144 -2.97 3.50 14.57
CA SER A 144 -4.20 4.29 14.53
C SER A 144 -4.62 4.74 13.12
N SER A 145 -3.70 4.68 12.14
CA SER A 145 -3.93 5.23 10.81
C SER A 145 -5.06 4.55 10.03
N PRO A 146 -5.19 3.20 10.01
CA PRO A 146 -6.30 2.52 9.32
C PRO A 146 -7.68 2.94 9.86
N CYS A 147 -7.88 2.87 11.18
CA CYS A 147 -9.13 3.28 11.82
C CYS A 147 -9.44 4.74 11.50
N THR A 148 -8.47 5.64 11.66
CA THR A 148 -8.63 7.07 11.37
C THR A 148 -9.05 7.30 9.92
N ALA A 149 -8.39 6.64 8.97
CA ALA A 149 -8.68 6.82 7.55
C ALA A 149 -10.07 6.32 7.15
N ILE A 150 -10.45 5.14 7.63
CA ILE A 150 -11.77 4.57 7.36
C ILE A 150 -12.86 5.42 8.00
N TYR A 151 -12.66 5.88 9.24
CA TYR A 151 -13.60 6.76 9.94
C TYR A 151 -13.83 8.06 9.15
N VAL A 152 -12.76 8.76 8.78
CA VAL A 152 -12.87 10.04 8.03
C VAL A 152 -13.57 9.83 6.69
N LYS A 153 -13.24 8.76 5.97
CA LYS A 153 -13.92 8.38 4.73
C LYS A 153 -15.43 8.19 4.96
N ASN A 154 -15.81 7.35 5.93
CA ASN A 154 -17.21 7.03 6.20
C ASN A 154 -17.98 8.26 6.69
N ALA A 155 -17.38 9.10 7.54
CA ALA A 155 -17.98 10.35 7.99
C ALA A 155 -18.21 11.34 6.82
N ASN A 156 -17.27 11.43 5.88
CA ASN A 156 -17.44 12.26 4.68
C ASN A 156 -18.53 11.72 3.76
N VAL A 157 -18.66 10.39 3.64
CA VAL A 157 -19.73 9.75 2.89
C VAL A 157 -21.09 10.06 3.50
N GLU A 158 -21.21 9.96 4.83
CA GLU A 158 -22.47 10.19 5.52
C GLU A 158 -23.00 11.61 5.32
N LYS A 159 -22.11 12.61 5.32
CA LYS A 159 -22.46 14.01 5.00
C LYS A 159 -23.10 14.19 3.61
N HIS A 160 -22.82 13.28 2.68
CA HIS A 160 -23.34 13.33 1.30
C HIS A 160 -24.39 12.26 1.01
N ARG A 161 -24.78 11.44 2.01
CA ARG A 161 -25.74 10.35 1.83
C ARG A 161 -27.08 10.83 1.29
N GLY A 162 -27.56 11.98 1.74
CA GLY A 162 -28.85 12.54 1.29
C GLY A 162 -28.88 12.80 -0.22
N SER A 163 -27.77 13.22 -0.82
CA SER A 163 -27.67 13.45 -2.26
C SER A 163 -27.37 12.19 -3.07
N PHE A 164 -26.63 11.24 -2.49
CA PHE A 164 -26.15 10.04 -3.19
C PHE A 164 -26.30 8.77 -2.35
N PRO A 165 -27.53 8.33 -2.03
CA PRO A 165 -27.76 7.26 -1.05
C PRO A 165 -27.22 5.89 -1.50
N ALA A 166 -27.35 5.56 -2.78
CA ALA A 166 -26.84 4.31 -3.35
C ALA A 166 -25.31 4.29 -3.36
N THR A 167 -24.68 5.34 -3.86
CA THR A 167 -23.22 5.51 -3.90
C THR A 167 -22.63 5.53 -2.48
N ALA A 168 -23.28 6.20 -1.53
CA ALA A 168 -22.85 6.21 -0.13
C ALA A 168 -22.84 4.80 0.48
N THR A 169 -23.89 4.02 0.22
CA THR A 169 -23.98 2.62 0.68
C THR A 169 -22.90 1.76 0.04
N GLY A 170 -22.69 1.90 -1.27
CA GLY A 170 -21.61 1.21 -1.98
C GLY A 170 -20.24 1.52 -1.38
N ILE A 171 -19.91 2.80 -1.18
CA ILE A 171 -18.61 3.21 -0.63
C ILE A 171 -18.35 2.60 0.75
N VAL A 172 -19.34 2.62 1.65
CA VAL A 172 -19.19 2.08 3.01
C VAL A 172 -18.99 0.56 2.99
N GLN A 173 -19.71 -0.16 2.11
CA GLN A 173 -19.77 -1.63 2.14
C GLN A 173 -18.73 -2.32 1.25
N ASN A 174 -18.18 -1.62 0.27
CA ASN A 174 -17.40 -2.21 -0.82
C ASN A 174 -16.00 -1.60 -0.95
N HIS A 175 -15.56 -0.79 0.02
CA HIS A 175 -14.15 -0.39 0.11
C HIS A 175 -13.37 -1.36 0.99
N TYR A 176 -12.22 -1.78 0.50
CA TYR A 176 -11.14 -2.32 1.31
C TYR A 176 -10.01 -1.29 1.39
N MET A 177 -9.82 -0.69 2.57
CA MET A 177 -8.92 0.46 2.74
C MET A 177 -9.22 1.57 1.72
N ASP A 178 -8.28 1.84 0.81
CA ASP A 178 -8.29 2.82 -0.27
C ASP A 178 -8.91 2.30 -1.57
N ASP A 179 -9.06 0.98 -1.73
CA ASP A 179 -9.64 0.36 -2.92
C ASP A 179 -11.16 0.21 -2.81
N TYR A 180 -11.90 0.84 -3.72
CA TYR A 180 -13.33 0.62 -3.95
C TYR A 180 -13.53 -0.47 -4.99
N LEU A 181 -14.38 -1.47 -4.69
CA LEU A 181 -14.64 -2.59 -5.58
C LEU A 181 -16.11 -2.97 -5.57
N GLN A 182 -16.85 -2.59 -6.62
CA GLN A 182 -18.26 -2.95 -6.75
C GLN A 182 -18.59 -3.57 -8.12
N SER A 183 -19.57 -4.47 -8.14
CA SER A 183 -20.12 -5.04 -9.37
C SER A 183 -21.59 -4.68 -9.57
N PHE A 184 -22.05 -4.71 -10.82
CA PHE A 184 -23.37 -4.31 -11.29
C PHE A 184 -23.89 -5.24 -12.40
N PRO A 185 -25.21 -5.50 -12.46
CA PRO A 185 -25.83 -6.29 -13.52
C PRO A 185 -25.73 -5.67 -14.93
N THR A 186 -25.71 -4.33 -15.01
CA THR A 186 -25.76 -3.57 -16.27
C THR A 186 -24.66 -2.50 -16.34
N THR A 187 -24.31 -2.12 -17.57
CA THR A 187 -23.28 -1.09 -17.81
C THR A 187 -23.80 0.29 -17.43
N GLU A 188 -25.10 0.51 -17.60
CA GLU A 188 -25.80 1.75 -17.33
C GLU A 188 -25.77 2.08 -15.83
N GLU A 189 -26.04 1.09 -14.96
CA GLU A 189 -25.92 1.24 -13.51
C GLU A 189 -24.48 1.53 -13.07
N ALA A 190 -23.52 0.78 -13.62
CA ALA A 190 -22.10 1.00 -13.35
C ALA A 190 -21.66 2.41 -13.74
N ILE A 191 -22.06 2.88 -14.92
CA ILE A 191 -21.77 4.23 -15.42
C ILE A 191 -22.44 5.30 -14.55
N LYS A 192 -23.68 5.07 -14.10
CA LYS A 192 -24.38 6.01 -13.21
C LYS A 192 -23.61 6.22 -11.91
N ILE A 193 -23.28 5.12 -11.21
CA ILE A 193 -22.49 5.19 -9.98
C ILE A 193 -21.11 5.78 -10.24
N ALA A 194 -20.49 5.43 -11.37
CA ALA A 194 -19.20 5.97 -11.72
C ALA A 194 -19.24 7.50 -11.92
N ARG A 195 -20.19 8.01 -12.71
CA ARG A 195 -20.27 9.45 -13.01
C ARG A 195 -20.60 10.32 -11.80
N GLU A 196 -21.19 9.74 -10.75
CA GLU A 196 -21.48 10.44 -9.50
C GLU A 196 -20.22 10.83 -8.67
N LYS A 197 -19.00 10.47 -9.12
CA LYS A 197 -17.66 11.09 -8.86
C LYS A 197 -16.45 10.12 -8.95
N LEU A 198 -16.60 8.95 -9.56
CA LEU A 198 -15.54 7.97 -9.85
C LEU A 198 -15.16 8.04 -11.34
N SER A 199 -13.94 8.49 -11.63
CA SER A 199 -13.44 8.66 -13.00
C SER A 199 -13.05 7.32 -13.66
N CYS A 200 -13.26 7.16 -14.97
CA CYS A 200 -13.45 5.86 -15.62
C CYS A 200 -12.65 5.68 -16.97
N GLY A 201 -11.85 4.60 -17.20
CA GLY A 201 -11.30 4.17 -18.53
C GLY A 201 -10.96 2.66 -18.74
N THR A 202 -10.95 2.08 -19.94
CA THR A 202 -11.06 0.61 -20.20
C THR A 202 -9.78 -0.25 -20.26
N ASN A 203 -9.71 -1.43 -19.56
CA ASN A 203 -8.94 -2.67 -19.88
C ASN A 203 -9.00 -3.79 -18.77
N GLU A 204 -8.48 -5.01 -19.04
CA GLU A 204 -8.34 -6.15 -18.10
C GLU A 204 -7.39 -5.82 -16.92
N GLU A 205 -7.76 -6.18 -15.67
CA GLU A 205 -7.12 -5.59 -14.48
C GLU A 205 -6.64 -6.56 -13.39
N ILE A 206 -5.58 -6.14 -12.71
CA ILE A 206 -5.12 -6.64 -11.42
C ILE A 206 -5.95 -5.97 -10.32
N VAL A 207 -6.76 -6.74 -9.60
CA VAL A 207 -7.62 -6.28 -8.50
C VAL A 207 -7.02 -6.74 -7.20
N LEU A 208 -6.63 -5.80 -6.32
CA LEU A 208 -5.94 -6.11 -5.06
C LEU A 208 -4.77 -7.08 -5.27
N GLY A 209 -3.99 -6.90 -6.35
CA GLY A 209 -2.86 -7.77 -6.67
C GLY A 209 -3.20 -9.17 -7.20
N LEU A 210 -4.49 -9.50 -7.40
CA LEU A 210 -4.97 -10.75 -8.00
C LEU A 210 -5.43 -10.51 -9.44
N ILE A 211 -5.35 -11.55 -10.27
CA ILE A 211 -5.95 -11.57 -11.60
C ILE A 211 -7.33 -12.20 -11.48
N TRP A 212 -8.37 -11.55 -12.01
CA TRP A 212 -9.72 -12.10 -12.02
C TRP A 212 -10.34 -11.96 -13.42
N PRO A 213 -10.45 -13.04 -14.21
CA PRO A 213 -11.17 -13.04 -15.48
C PRO A 213 -12.68 -13.21 -15.23
N PRO A 214 -13.53 -12.22 -15.54
CA PRO A 214 -14.95 -12.28 -15.15
C PRO A 214 -15.76 -13.32 -15.91
N LYS A 215 -15.29 -13.76 -17.09
CA LYS A 215 -15.98 -14.79 -17.89
C LYS A 215 -15.91 -16.17 -17.25
N SER A 216 -14.77 -16.51 -16.64
CA SER A 216 -14.55 -17.80 -15.98
C SER A 216 -14.80 -17.74 -14.47
N ASP A 217 -14.93 -16.53 -13.91
CA ASP A 217 -14.99 -16.27 -12.48
C ASP A 217 -13.92 -17.02 -11.67
N THR A 218 -12.68 -16.99 -12.18
CA THR A 218 -11.53 -17.64 -11.55
C THR A 218 -10.60 -16.61 -10.92
N LEU A 219 -10.05 -16.90 -9.75
CA LEU A 219 -8.93 -16.13 -9.21
C LEU A 219 -7.62 -16.74 -9.69
N ALA A 220 -6.74 -15.91 -10.23
CA ALA A 220 -5.42 -16.29 -10.71
C ALA A 220 -4.33 -15.42 -10.08
N PHE A 221 -3.11 -15.95 -10.07
CA PHE A 221 -1.91 -15.30 -9.55
C PHE A 221 -0.93 -15.07 -10.70
N ASP A 222 -0.31 -13.88 -10.75
CA ASP A 222 0.84 -13.67 -11.62
C ASP A 222 2.05 -14.40 -11.01
N LEU A 223 2.45 -15.49 -11.65
CA LEU A 223 3.62 -16.30 -11.27
C LEU A 223 4.80 -16.08 -12.22
N ASP A 224 4.79 -15.03 -13.05
CA ASP A 224 5.90 -14.76 -13.98
C ASP A 224 7.20 -14.37 -13.25
N LEU A 225 7.14 -14.15 -11.92
CA LEU A 225 8.27 -13.82 -11.04
C LEU A 225 9.20 -12.77 -11.66
N LYS A 226 8.66 -11.79 -12.40
CA LYS A 226 9.40 -10.84 -13.27
C LYS A 226 10.53 -10.07 -12.57
N ARG A 227 10.50 -10.01 -11.24
CA ARG A 227 11.50 -9.33 -10.41
C ARG A 227 12.63 -10.26 -9.95
N VAL A 228 12.50 -11.57 -10.08
CA VAL A 228 13.52 -12.56 -9.71
C VAL A 228 14.36 -12.89 -10.95
N PRO A 229 15.70 -12.94 -10.85
CA PRO A 229 16.54 -13.40 -11.95
C PRO A 229 16.12 -14.80 -12.41
N LYS A 230 15.99 -15.02 -13.73
CA LYS A 230 15.55 -16.31 -14.28
C LYS A 230 16.49 -17.46 -13.89
N GLU A 231 17.78 -17.20 -13.80
CA GLU A 231 18.80 -18.18 -13.37
C GLU A 231 18.52 -18.74 -11.97
N ILE A 232 17.95 -17.93 -11.07
CA ILE A 232 17.56 -18.38 -9.72
C ILE A 232 16.30 -19.25 -9.77
N VAL A 233 15.31 -18.83 -10.57
CA VAL A 233 14.04 -19.56 -10.74
C VAL A 233 14.26 -20.90 -11.44
N LEU A 234 15.21 -20.96 -12.37
CA LEU A 234 15.57 -22.17 -13.11
C LEU A 234 16.59 -23.06 -12.38
N GLY A 235 17.01 -22.70 -11.15
CA GLY A 235 17.99 -23.47 -10.38
C GLY A 235 19.40 -23.48 -10.97
N GLN A 236 19.72 -22.55 -11.87
CA GLN A 236 21.02 -22.44 -12.56
C GLN A 236 22.04 -21.67 -11.72
N LYS A 237 21.57 -20.81 -10.82
CA LYS A 237 22.39 -20.03 -9.90
C LYS A 237 21.95 -20.29 -8.46
N ARG A 238 22.94 -20.42 -7.57
CA ARG A 238 22.72 -20.51 -6.13
C ARG A 238 22.13 -19.19 -5.61
N PRO A 239 20.97 -19.20 -4.94
CA PRO A 239 20.36 -17.98 -4.45
C PRO A 239 21.01 -17.49 -3.17
N THR A 240 20.98 -16.19 -2.97
CA THR A 240 21.18 -15.53 -1.68
C THR A 240 19.88 -15.55 -0.86
N LYS A 241 19.99 -15.33 0.46
CA LYS A 241 18.82 -15.15 1.33
C LYS A 241 17.88 -14.03 0.85
N ARG A 242 18.44 -12.92 0.34
CA ARG A 242 17.68 -11.82 -0.25
C ARG A 242 16.91 -12.25 -1.50
N GLU A 243 17.51 -13.05 -2.37
CA GLU A 243 16.85 -13.58 -3.58
C GLU A 243 15.72 -14.56 -3.21
N ILE A 244 15.91 -15.44 -2.23
CA ILE A 244 14.86 -16.34 -1.72
C ILE A 244 13.67 -15.52 -1.19
N LEU A 245 13.93 -14.52 -0.34
CA LEU A 245 12.90 -13.61 0.14
C LEU A 245 12.19 -12.91 -1.03
N LYS A 246 12.95 -12.44 -2.01
CA LYS A 246 12.39 -11.78 -3.20
C LYS A 246 11.44 -12.71 -3.95
N THR A 247 11.78 -13.99 -4.11
CA THR A 247 10.91 -14.98 -4.75
C THR A 247 9.64 -15.23 -3.92
N ALA A 248 9.79 -15.51 -2.62
CA ALA A 248 8.67 -15.75 -1.72
C ALA A 248 7.69 -14.56 -1.67
N MET A 249 8.21 -13.32 -1.73
CA MET A 249 7.42 -12.09 -1.71
C MET A 249 6.94 -11.63 -3.09
N SER A 250 7.39 -12.27 -4.17
CA SER A 250 6.92 -11.96 -5.54
C SER A 250 5.54 -12.54 -5.83
N VAL A 251 5.13 -13.59 -5.09
CA VAL A 251 3.78 -14.14 -5.16
C VAL A 251 2.90 -13.41 -4.14
N PHE A 252 2.14 -12.43 -4.63
CA PHE A 252 1.19 -11.70 -3.80
C PHE A 252 -0.12 -12.46 -3.67
N HIS A 253 -0.53 -12.83 -2.45
CA HIS A 253 -1.75 -13.60 -2.21
C HIS A 253 -2.51 -13.10 -0.96
N PRO A 254 -3.32 -12.04 -1.06
CA PRO A 254 -3.84 -11.34 0.10
C PRO A 254 -4.82 -12.19 0.94
N LEU A 255 -5.41 -13.23 0.35
CA LEU A 255 -6.29 -14.19 1.03
C LEU A 255 -5.58 -15.43 1.58
N GLY A 256 -4.25 -15.56 1.44
CA GLY A 256 -3.57 -16.79 1.87
C GLY A 256 -3.74 -17.98 0.92
N ILE A 257 -4.53 -17.87 -0.16
CA ILE A 257 -4.90 -19.01 -1.03
C ILE A 257 -3.68 -19.68 -1.70
N ALA A 258 -2.68 -18.89 -2.11
CA ALA A 258 -1.42 -19.43 -2.66
C ALA A 258 -0.41 -19.84 -1.56
N ALA A 259 -0.83 -19.95 -0.29
CA ALA A 259 0.05 -20.42 0.78
C ALA A 259 0.69 -21.79 0.48
N PRO A 260 -0.01 -22.80 -0.07
CA PRO A 260 0.62 -24.07 -0.43
C PRO A 260 1.76 -23.94 -1.45
N LEU A 261 1.71 -22.92 -2.32
CA LEU A 261 2.78 -22.63 -3.28
C LEU A 261 3.95 -21.87 -2.62
N THR A 262 3.65 -20.92 -1.73
CA THR A 262 4.69 -20.06 -1.12
C THR A 262 5.31 -20.65 0.14
N ILE A 263 4.71 -21.69 0.73
CA ILE A 263 5.15 -22.26 2.01
C ILE A 263 6.54 -22.90 1.90
N ALA A 264 6.85 -23.55 0.77
CA ALA A 264 8.18 -24.13 0.52
C ALA A 264 9.26 -23.03 0.58
N ALA A 265 9.09 -21.96 -0.21
CA ALA A 265 10.01 -20.83 -0.21
C ALA A 265 10.12 -20.16 1.18
N LYS A 266 9.01 -20.06 1.93
CA LYS A 266 9.00 -19.51 3.29
C LYS A 266 9.69 -20.42 4.31
N ARG A 267 9.59 -21.74 4.16
CA ARG A 267 10.33 -22.72 4.99
C ARG A 267 11.82 -22.64 4.75
N ILE A 268 12.25 -22.63 3.49
CA ILE A 268 13.66 -22.44 3.10
C ILE A 268 14.17 -21.12 3.68
N LEU A 269 13.41 -20.03 3.50
CA LEU A 269 13.74 -18.75 4.10
C LEU A 269 13.91 -18.88 5.62
N GLN A 270 12.98 -19.53 6.34
CA GLN A 270 13.10 -19.82 7.77
C GLN A 270 14.40 -20.57 8.12
N THR A 271 14.81 -21.55 7.32
CA THR A 271 16.06 -22.29 7.50
C THR A 271 17.26 -21.34 7.41
N THR A 272 17.32 -20.46 6.41
CA THR A 272 18.40 -19.44 6.31
C THR A 272 18.46 -18.49 7.51
N TRP A 273 17.33 -18.23 8.18
CA TRP A 273 17.32 -17.45 9.42
C TRP A 273 17.92 -18.22 10.59
N LYS A 274 17.58 -19.51 10.74
CA LYS A 274 18.11 -20.37 11.80
C LYS A 274 19.61 -20.59 11.68
N LEU A 275 20.12 -20.68 10.44
CA LEU A 275 21.53 -20.85 10.14
C LEU A 275 22.34 -19.54 10.25
N GLY A 276 21.69 -18.39 10.40
CA GLY A 276 22.37 -17.11 10.51
C GLY A 276 22.98 -16.59 9.20
N THR A 277 22.57 -17.10 8.03
CA THR A 277 23.06 -16.65 6.71
C THR A 277 22.79 -15.17 6.51
N ASP A 278 23.79 -14.43 6.00
CA ASP A 278 23.64 -13.01 5.67
C ASP A 278 22.73 -12.82 4.43
N TRP A 279 22.23 -11.60 4.22
CA TRP A 279 21.31 -11.25 3.14
C TRP A 279 21.88 -11.48 1.75
N ASP A 280 23.14 -11.10 1.55
CA ASP A 280 23.80 -11.09 0.24
C ASP A 280 24.81 -12.24 0.09
N GLU A 281 24.86 -13.14 1.07
CA GLU A 281 25.63 -14.38 1.05
C GLU A 281 24.83 -15.50 0.37
N GLU A 282 25.52 -16.34 -0.40
CA GLU A 282 24.92 -17.54 -1.00
C GLU A 282 24.49 -18.53 0.07
N VAL A 283 23.34 -19.18 -0.13
CA VAL A 283 22.86 -20.14 0.86
C VAL A 283 23.74 -21.40 0.96
N PRO A 284 23.80 -22.04 2.14
CA PRO A 284 24.52 -23.31 2.32
C PRO A 284 23.99 -24.44 1.42
N ASP A 285 24.81 -25.48 1.22
CA ASP A 285 24.55 -26.56 0.28
C ASP A 285 23.25 -27.34 0.54
N ASP A 286 22.90 -27.55 1.80
CA ASP A 286 21.66 -28.19 2.24
C ASP A 286 20.43 -27.36 1.84
N VAL A 287 20.48 -26.06 2.07
CA VAL A 287 19.43 -25.11 1.67
C VAL A 287 19.33 -25.03 0.15
N TYR A 288 20.46 -25.04 -0.57
CA TYR A 288 20.48 -25.01 -2.03
C TYR A 288 19.87 -26.28 -2.64
N LYS A 289 20.09 -27.45 -2.03
CA LYS A 289 19.42 -28.69 -2.44
C LYS A 289 17.92 -28.62 -2.23
N GLU A 290 17.47 -28.11 -1.08
CA GLU A 290 16.04 -27.90 -0.79
C GLU A 290 15.40 -26.90 -1.77
N TRP A 291 16.13 -25.88 -2.21
CA TRP A 291 15.66 -24.90 -3.21
C TRP A 291 15.41 -25.49 -4.60
N ASN A 292 16.18 -26.49 -5.01
CA ASN A 292 16.09 -27.11 -6.32
C ASN A 292 15.18 -28.36 -6.36
N THR A 293 14.48 -28.66 -5.28
CA THR A 293 13.53 -29.77 -5.18
C THR A 293 12.12 -29.29 -5.49
#